data_AF-A0A4Z2FDX4-F1
#
_entry.id   AF-A0A4Z2FDX4-F1
#
_cell.length_a   1.000
_cell.length_b   1.000
_cell.length_c   1.000
_cell.angle_alpha   90.00
_cell.angle_beta   90.00
_cell.angle_gamma   90.00
#
_symmetry.space_group_name_H-M   'P 1'
#
loop_
_entity.id
_entity.type
_entity.pdbx_description
1 polymer ?
#
loop_
_entity_poly.entity_id
_entity_poly.type
_entity_poly.pdbx_seq_one_letter_code
_entity_poly.pdbx_strand_id
1 'polypeptide(L)'
;MSDSLLTLPAIVSIAAGGGLLLIIVILVLIAYKRKSRENDLTLKRLQMQMDNLESRVALECKEAFAELQTDINELTSDLDRAGIPHLDYRTYAMRVLFPGIEDHPVLRELEVSGNGQLNVEKALKLFGQLINNKVFLLTFIRTLEMQRSFSMRDRGNVASLIMTALQGRLEYATDVLKHLLSDLIDRNLESKNHPKLLLRR
;
A
#
# COMPACT_ATOMS: atom_id res chain seq x y z
N MET A 1 38.92 62.75 -15.01
CA MET A 1 38.22 63.54 -16.05
C MET A 1 37.81 62.62 -17.18
N SER A 2 36.58 62.12 -17.10
CA SER A 2 35.80 61.56 -18.21
C SER A 2 34.40 61.25 -17.67
N ASP A 3 33.68 62.31 -17.27
CA ASP A 3 32.28 62.20 -16.87
C ASP A 3 31.41 61.95 -18.10
N SER A 4 30.67 60.85 -18.00
CA SER A 4 29.83 60.20 -19.00
C SER A 4 28.81 61.13 -19.65
N LEU A 5 29.09 61.55 -20.88
CA LEU A 5 28.12 62.08 -21.82
C LEU A 5 27.20 60.93 -22.30
N LEU A 6 26.10 60.70 -21.58
CA LEU A 6 24.97 59.97 -22.15
C LEU A 6 24.37 60.86 -23.25
N THR A 7 24.71 60.56 -24.51
CA THR A 7 24.18 61.29 -25.66
C THR A 7 22.64 61.18 -25.67
N LEU A 8 21.91 62.28 -25.90
CA LEU A 8 20.45 62.31 -26.05
C LEU A 8 19.86 61.12 -26.84
N PRO A 9 20.45 60.67 -27.98
CA PRO A 9 19.97 59.47 -28.67
C PRO A 9 20.04 58.17 -27.85
N ALA A 10 21.00 58.02 -26.94
CA ALA A 10 21.10 56.86 -26.05
C ALA A 10 20.03 56.86 -24.95
N ILE A 11 19.64 58.04 -24.45
CA ILE A 11 18.53 58.16 -23.49
C ILE A 11 17.20 57.80 -24.16
N VAL A 12 16.99 58.28 -25.38
CA VAL A 12 15.78 58.00 -26.17
C VAL A 12 15.67 56.51 -26.51
N SER A 13 16.79 55.85 -26.83
CA SER A 13 16.79 54.41 -27.15
C SER A 13 16.54 53.53 -25.92
N ILE A 14 17.11 53.87 -24.76
CA ILE A 14 16.86 53.17 -23.49
C ILE A 14 15.41 53.35 -23.05
N ALA A 15 14.87 54.56 -23.15
CA ALA A 15 13.47 54.85 -22.83
C ALA A 15 12.49 54.09 -23.75
N ALA A 16 12.78 54.06 -25.06
CA ALA A 16 11.97 53.31 -26.03
C ALA A 16 12.04 51.78 -25.78
N GLY A 17 13.23 51.24 -25.50
CA GLY A 17 13.42 49.83 -25.18
C GLY A 17 12.75 49.41 -23.86
N GLY A 18 12.85 50.25 -22.82
CA GLY A 18 12.17 50.04 -21.54
C GLY A 18 10.65 50.09 -21.66
N GLY A 19 10.13 51.05 -22.44
CA GLY A 19 8.69 51.14 -22.74
C GLY A 19 8.18 49.91 -23.48
N LEU A 20 8.92 49.44 -24.50
CA LEU A 20 8.58 48.22 -25.24
C LEU A 20 8.59 46.98 -24.35
N LEU A 21 9.59 46.82 -23.48
CA LEU A 21 9.64 45.72 -22.52
C LEU A 21 8.45 45.74 -21.55
N LEU A 22 8.10 46.91 -21.02
CA LEU A 22 6.93 47.05 -20.13
C LEU A 22 5.63 46.66 -20.85
N ILE A 23 5.45 47.08 -22.11
CA ILE A 23 4.27 46.69 -22.91
C ILE A 23 4.22 45.15 -23.09
N ILE A 24 5.36 44.52 -23.39
CA ILE A 24 5.43 43.05 -23.55
C ILE A 24 5.07 42.35 -22.23
N VAL A 25 5.62 42.80 -21.10
CA VAL A 25 5.30 42.22 -19.77
C VAL A 25 3.81 42.38 -19.46
N ILE A 26 3.21 43.53 -19.75
CA ILE A 26 1.77 43.76 -19.55
C ILE A 26 0.94 42.81 -20.41
N LEU A 27 1.29 42.60 -21.69
CA LEU A 27 0.60 41.66 -22.57
C LEU A 27 0.67 40.21 -22.06
N VAL A 28 1.85 39.78 -21.56
CA VAL A 28 2.04 38.44 -20.99
C VAL A 28 1.20 38.27 -19.72
N LEU A 29 1.14 39.28 -18.84
CA LEU A 29 0.31 39.23 -17.63
C LEU A 29 -1.18 39.16 -17.94
N ILE A 30 -1.64 39.90 -18.96
CA ILE A 30 -3.03 39.86 -19.43
C ILE A 30 -3.35 38.47 -20.01
N ALA A 31 -2.45 37.91 -20.83
CA ALA A 31 -2.61 36.56 -21.39
C ALA A 31 -2.63 35.49 -20.29
N TYR A 32 -1.76 35.58 -19.29
CA TYR A 32 -1.73 34.65 -18.15
C TYR A 32 -3.00 34.74 -17.31
N LYS A 33 -3.45 35.95 -16.95
CA LYS A 33 -4.72 36.12 -16.22
C LYS A 33 -5.92 35.61 -17.00
N ARG A 34 -5.93 35.82 -18.32
CA ARG A 34 -6.98 35.31 -19.20
C ARG A 34 -6.96 33.79 -19.24
N LYS A 35 -5.79 33.16 -19.42
CA LYS A 35 -5.61 31.70 -19.43
C LYS A 35 -5.96 31.06 -18.09
N SER A 36 -5.54 31.66 -16.97
CA SER A 36 -5.89 31.21 -15.62
C SER A 36 -7.39 31.28 -15.39
N ARG A 37 -8.03 32.38 -15.81
CA ARG A 37 -9.49 32.54 -15.71
C ARG A 37 -10.24 31.52 -16.56
N GLU A 38 -9.74 31.20 -17.76
CA GLU A 38 -10.31 30.15 -18.62
C GLU A 38 -10.20 28.76 -17.98
N ASN A 39 -9.06 28.44 -17.36
CA ASN A 39 -8.86 27.18 -16.65
C ASN A 39 -9.79 27.06 -15.43
N ASP A 40 -9.89 28.12 -14.61
CA ASP A 40 -10.79 28.15 -13.45
C ASP A 40 -12.26 28.03 -13.87
N LEU A 41 -12.66 28.67 -14.96
CA LEU A 41 -14.01 28.53 -15.52
C LEU A 41 -14.26 27.11 -16.04
N THR A 42 -13.24 26.46 -16.62
CA THR A 42 -13.35 25.07 -17.08
C THR A 42 -13.49 24.11 -15.89
N LEU A 43 -12.69 24.28 -14.83
CA LEU A 43 -12.82 23.49 -13.60
C LEU A 43 -14.19 23.68 -12.94
N LYS A 44 -14.68 24.92 -12.85
CA LYS A 44 -16.03 25.20 -12.32
C LYS A 44 -17.15 24.59 -13.15
N ARG A 45 -17.00 24.57 -14.48
CA ARG A 45 -17.95 23.89 -15.38
C ARG A 45 -17.92 22.38 -15.17
N LEU A 46 -16.74 21.78 -15.03
CA LEU A 46 -16.59 20.35 -14.75
C LEU A 46 -17.20 19.98 -13.39
N GLN A 47 -17.01 20.81 -12.36
CA GLN A 47 -17.67 20.64 -11.06
C GLN A 47 -19.20 20.73 -11.19
N MET A 48 -19.72 21.76 -11.85
CA MET A 48 -21.17 21.90 -12.04
C MET A 48 -21.77 20.76 -12.88
N GLN A 49 -21.02 20.23 -13.85
CA GLN A 49 -21.42 19.03 -14.60
C GLN A 49 -21.42 17.79 -13.71
N MET A 50 -20.43 17.65 -12.83
CA MET A 50 -20.38 16.58 -11.83
C MET A 50 -21.57 16.68 -10.87
N ASP A 51 -21.88 17.87 -10.35
CA ASP A 51 -23.00 18.08 -9.42
C ASP A 51 -24.36 17.78 -10.08
N ASN A 52 -24.52 18.15 -11.36
CA ASN A 52 -25.75 17.87 -12.10
C ASN A 52 -25.87 16.38 -12.44
N LEU A 53 -24.76 15.72 -12.80
CA LEU A 53 -24.73 14.27 -12.98
C LEU A 53 -25.01 13.55 -11.67
N GLU A 54 -24.39 13.98 -10.57
CA GLU A 54 -24.60 13.47 -9.22
C GLU A 54 -26.05 13.61 -8.81
N SER A 55 -26.68 14.78 -9.03
CA SER A 55 -28.10 14.97 -8.70
C SER A 55 -29.05 14.09 -9.53
N ARG A 56 -28.71 13.76 -10.77
CA ARG A 56 -29.51 12.87 -11.63
C ARG A 56 -29.34 11.41 -11.22
N VAL A 57 -28.10 11.01 -10.98
CA VAL A 57 -27.74 9.64 -10.56
C VAL A 57 -28.15 9.38 -9.11
N ALA A 58 -28.22 10.39 -8.25
CA ALA A 58 -28.57 10.21 -6.84
C ALA A 58 -29.96 9.57 -6.64
N LEU A 59 -30.93 9.92 -7.50
CA LEU A 59 -32.26 9.33 -7.41
C LEU A 59 -32.25 7.88 -7.89
N GLU A 60 -31.60 7.60 -9.01
CA GLU A 60 -31.39 6.25 -9.55
C GLU A 60 -30.62 5.37 -8.56
N CYS A 61 -29.59 5.90 -7.90
CA CYS A 61 -28.84 5.19 -6.86
C CYS A 61 -29.69 4.94 -5.60
N LYS A 62 -30.59 5.85 -5.23
CA LYS A 62 -31.47 5.65 -4.08
C LYS A 62 -32.49 4.55 -4.35
N GLU A 63 -33.04 4.53 -5.56
CA GLU A 63 -33.95 3.49 -6.02
C GLU A 63 -33.22 2.15 -6.13
N ALA A 64 -32.08 2.11 -6.81
CA ALA A 64 -31.23 0.92 -6.92
C ALA A 64 -30.78 0.41 -5.54
N PHE A 65 -30.47 1.28 -4.58
CA PHE A 65 -30.12 0.86 -3.21
C PHE A 65 -31.32 0.26 -2.48
N ALA A 66 -32.52 0.84 -2.65
CA ALA A 66 -33.73 0.29 -2.06
C ALA A 66 -34.07 -1.09 -2.64
N GLU A 67 -33.96 -1.25 -3.96
CA GLU A 67 -34.11 -2.52 -4.68
C GLU A 67 -33.09 -3.56 -4.20
N LEU A 68 -31.80 -3.18 -4.13
CA LEU A 68 -30.75 -4.06 -3.61
C LEU A 68 -31.00 -4.48 -2.16
N GLN A 69 -31.49 -3.56 -1.33
CA GLN A 69 -31.79 -3.83 0.07
C GLN A 69 -33.01 -4.76 0.22
N THR A 70 -34.04 -4.61 -0.61
CA THR A 70 -35.16 -5.57 -0.63
C THR A 70 -34.71 -6.94 -1.12
N ASP A 71 -33.89 -7.01 -2.18
CA ASP A 71 -33.39 -8.26 -2.74
C ASP A 71 -32.48 -9.01 -1.76
N ILE A 72 -31.55 -8.29 -1.12
CA ILE A 72 -30.66 -8.87 -0.11
C ILE A 72 -31.44 -9.28 1.12
N ASN A 73 -32.43 -8.51 1.56
CA ASN A 73 -33.27 -8.89 2.70
C ASN A 73 -34.15 -10.10 2.37
N GLU A 74 -34.65 -10.22 1.14
CA GLU A 74 -35.37 -11.42 0.69
C GLU A 74 -34.45 -12.64 0.69
N LEU A 75 -33.26 -12.55 0.07
CA LEU A 75 -32.26 -13.62 0.06
C LEU A 75 -31.74 -13.96 1.46
N THR A 76 -31.61 -12.95 2.33
CA THR A 76 -31.14 -13.11 3.70
C THR A 76 -32.24 -13.57 4.63
N SER A 77 -33.53 -13.38 4.31
CA SER A 77 -34.64 -13.87 5.15
C SER A 77 -34.65 -15.39 5.30
N ASP A 78 -34.24 -16.12 4.26
CA ASP A 78 -33.97 -17.56 4.32
C ASP A 78 -32.72 -17.89 5.16
N LEU A 79 -31.74 -16.97 5.16
CA LEU A 79 -30.51 -17.04 5.97
C LEU A 79 -30.69 -16.60 7.42
N ASP A 80 -31.72 -15.82 7.78
CA ASP A 80 -31.95 -15.34 9.16
C ASP A 80 -32.18 -16.53 10.12
N ARG A 81 -32.60 -17.67 9.57
CA ARG A 81 -32.72 -18.93 10.32
C ARG A 81 -31.40 -19.72 10.41
N ALA A 82 -30.46 -19.51 9.48
CA ALA A 82 -29.21 -20.26 9.33
C ALA A 82 -27.95 -19.47 9.75
N GLY A 83 -28.02 -18.15 9.84
CA GLY A 83 -26.89 -17.24 10.05
C GLY A 83 -26.00 -17.07 8.82
N ILE A 84 -25.11 -16.07 8.87
CA ILE A 84 -24.06 -15.87 7.85
C ILE A 84 -23.16 -17.13 7.83
N PRO A 85 -22.88 -17.72 6.65
CA PRO A 85 -22.03 -18.90 6.54
C PRO A 85 -20.57 -18.53 6.75
N HIS A 86 -20.17 -18.44 8.03
CA HIS A 86 -18.78 -18.21 8.39
C HIS A 86 -17.94 -19.46 8.09
N LEU A 87 -16.75 -19.23 7.56
CA LEU A 87 -15.73 -20.28 7.48
C LEU A 87 -15.26 -20.61 8.89
N ASP A 88 -14.97 -21.89 9.13
CA ASP A 88 -14.25 -22.28 10.33
C ASP A 88 -12.86 -21.63 10.36
N TYR A 89 -12.32 -21.41 11.57
CA TYR A 89 -11.06 -20.70 11.76
C TYR A 89 -9.90 -21.33 10.96
N ARG A 90 -9.86 -22.66 10.86
CA ARG A 90 -8.78 -23.37 10.16
C ARG A 90 -8.87 -23.09 8.66
N THR A 91 -10.03 -23.23 8.05
CA THR A 91 -10.24 -22.91 6.63
C THR A 91 -9.97 -21.43 6.33
N TYR A 92 -10.42 -20.52 7.20
CA TYR A 92 -10.15 -19.10 7.07
C TYR A 92 -8.63 -18.80 7.11
N ALA A 93 -7.94 -19.24 8.16
CA ALA A 93 -6.52 -18.99 8.34
C ALA A 93 -5.69 -19.54 7.17
N MET A 94 -6.05 -20.70 6.64
CA MET A 94 -5.36 -21.30 5.50
C MET A 94 -5.54 -20.50 4.21
N ARG A 95 -6.75 -20.01 3.92
CA ARG A 95 -7.00 -19.17 2.75
C ARG A 95 -6.26 -17.84 2.80
N VAL A 96 -6.05 -17.30 4.01
CA VAL A 96 -5.30 -16.05 4.23
C VAL A 96 -3.79 -16.28 4.15
N LEU A 97 -3.28 -17.30 4.83
CA LEU A 97 -1.84 -17.58 4.91
C LEU A 97 -1.28 -18.21 3.62
N PHE A 98 -2.08 -19.00 2.91
CA PHE A 98 -1.68 -19.74 1.72
C PHE A 98 -2.73 -19.57 0.60
N PRO A 99 -2.84 -18.36 0.02
CA PRO A 99 -3.90 -18.06 -0.95
C PRO A 99 -3.76 -18.90 -2.22
N GLY A 100 -4.89 -19.45 -2.69
CA GLY A 100 -4.96 -20.24 -3.92
C GLY A 100 -4.39 -21.66 -3.82
N ILE A 101 -3.99 -22.12 -2.63
CA ILE A 101 -3.56 -23.50 -2.39
C ILE A 101 -4.68 -24.25 -1.66
N GLU A 102 -5.35 -25.13 -2.38
CA GLU A 102 -6.27 -26.09 -1.78
C GLU A 102 -5.47 -27.26 -1.20
N ASP A 103 -5.81 -27.69 0.02
CA ASP A 103 -5.19 -28.82 0.72
C ASP A 103 -3.66 -28.71 0.92
N HIS A 104 -3.25 -27.60 1.53
CA HIS A 104 -1.84 -27.35 1.85
C HIS A 104 -1.26 -28.42 2.79
N PRO A 105 0.00 -28.88 2.61
CA PRO A 105 0.62 -29.95 3.42
C PRO A 105 0.59 -29.74 4.94
N VAL A 106 0.51 -28.48 5.40
CA VAL A 106 0.30 -28.10 6.82
C VAL A 106 -0.94 -28.77 7.42
N LEU A 107 -1.94 -29.10 6.60
CA LEU A 107 -3.19 -29.71 7.05
C LEU A 107 -3.13 -31.23 7.14
N ARG A 108 -2.10 -31.83 6.57
CA ARG A 108 -1.91 -33.28 6.52
C ARG A 108 -0.94 -33.72 7.60
N GLU A 109 -1.05 -34.98 8.00
CA GLU A 109 0.00 -35.60 8.81
C GLU A 109 1.30 -35.69 8.00
N LEU A 110 2.43 -35.65 8.69
CA LEU A 110 3.73 -35.70 8.04
C LEU A 110 3.96 -37.11 7.46
N GLU A 111 3.71 -37.27 6.16
CA GLU A 111 3.97 -38.52 5.43
C GLU A 111 5.47 -38.61 5.05
N VAL A 112 6.27 -39.26 5.90
CA VAL A 112 7.66 -39.63 5.53
C VAL A 112 7.73 -41.15 5.42
N SER A 113 7.93 -41.69 4.22
CA SER A 113 7.98 -43.15 4.01
C SER A 113 9.34 -43.75 4.41
N GLY A 114 9.34 -44.81 5.21
CA GLY A 114 10.48 -45.73 5.42
C GLY A 114 11.40 -45.41 6.61
N ASN A 115 12.59 -46.04 6.63
CA ASN A 115 13.56 -45.98 7.75
C ASN A 115 14.12 -44.57 8.06
N GLY A 116 13.88 -43.58 7.20
CA GLY A 116 14.30 -42.19 7.39
C GLY A 116 13.34 -41.34 8.23
N GLN A 117 12.10 -41.78 8.42
CA GLN A 117 11.04 -41.02 9.09
C GLN A 117 11.43 -40.58 10.50
N LEU A 118 11.92 -41.52 11.31
CA LEU A 118 12.27 -41.26 12.71
C LEU A 118 13.37 -40.18 12.84
N ASN A 119 14.34 -40.20 11.93
CA ASN A 119 15.44 -39.23 11.91
C ASN A 119 14.96 -37.85 11.45
N VAL A 120 14.08 -37.80 10.44
CA VAL A 120 13.48 -36.54 9.96
C VAL A 120 12.60 -35.92 11.05
N GLU A 121 11.73 -36.70 11.69
CA GLU A 121 10.91 -36.21 12.80
C GLU A 121 11.76 -35.70 13.97
N LYS A 122 12.86 -36.41 14.31
CA LYS A 122 13.79 -35.97 15.34
C LYS A 122 14.46 -34.64 14.96
N ALA A 123 14.90 -34.50 13.72
CA ALA A 123 15.50 -33.26 13.21
C ALA A 123 14.48 -32.10 13.20
N LEU A 124 13.24 -32.35 12.78
CA LEU A 124 12.17 -31.34 12.78
C LEU A 124 11.80 -30.91 14.20
N LYS A 125 11.79 -31.82 15.18
CA LYS A 125 11.59 -31.46 16.59
C LYS A 125 12.71 -30.54 17.11
N LEU A 126 13.97 -30.85 16.80
CA LEU A 126 15.11 -30.00 17.15
C LEU A 126 15.06 -28.64 16.44
N PHE A 127 14.68 -28.62 15.16
CA PHE A 127 14.47 -27.38 14.42
C PHE A 127 13.33 -26.55 15.03
N GLY A 128 12.24 -27.20 15.43
CA GLY A 128 11.15 -26.57 16.19
C GLY A 128 11.67 -25.92 17.47
N GLN A 129 12.57 -26.57 18.21
CA GLN A 129 13.22 -25.96 19.39
C GLN A 129 14.04 -24.72 19.03
N LEU A 130 14.80 -24.75 17.92
CA LEU A 130 15.54 -23.59 17.43
C LEU A 130 14.62 -22.42 17.08
N ILE A 131 13.47 -22.66 16.45
CA ILE A 131 12.47 -21.62 16.16
C ILE A 131 11.96 -20.92 17.43
N ASN A 132 11.97 -21.61 18.57
CA ASN A 132 11.62 -21.01 19.87
C ASN A 132 12.76 -20.28 20.57
N ASN A 133 13.95 -20.30 19.99
CA ASN A 133 15.03 -19.43 20.41
C ASN A 133 14.93 -18.11 19.63
N LYS A 134 14.64 -17.02 20.36
CA LYS A 134 14.44 -15.69 19.77
C LYS A 134 15.63 -15.21 18.94
N VAL A 135 16.84 -15.43 19.45
CA VAL A 135 18.07 -15.00 18.77
C VAL A 135 18.25 -15.78 17.46
N PHE A 136 18.02 -17.09 17.49
CA PHE A 136 18.04 -17.92 16.29
C PHE A 136 17.00 -17.46 15.28
N LEU A 137 15.73 -17.29 15.68
CA LEU A 137 14.65 -16.96 14.76
C LEU A 137 14.85 -15.59 14.10
N LEU A 138 15.25 -14.57 14.86
CA LEU A 138 15.59 -13.26 14.30
C LEU A 138 16.75 -13.35 13.32
N THR A 139 17.81 -14.08 13.66
CA THR A 139 18.98 -14.26 12.79
C THR A 139 18.61 -15.03 11.53
N PHE A 140 17.79 -16.07 11.65
CA PHE A 140 17.31 -16.88 10.54
C PHE A 140 16.52 -16.02 9.54
N ILE A 141 15.52 -15.27 9.99
CA ILE A 141 14.72 -14.38 9.13
C ILE A 141 15.61 -13.34 8.44
N ARG A 142 16.47 -12.65 9.20
CA ARG A 142 17.39 -11.64 8.64
C ARG A 142 18.31 -12.25 7.58
N THR A 143 18.83 -13.45 7.82
CA THR A 143 19.74 -14.14 6.89
C THR A 143 19.05 -14.49 5.58
N LEU A 144 17.78 -14.95 5.63
CA LEU A 144 16.97 -15.22 4.44
C LEU A 144 16.68 -13.92 3.67
N GLU A 145 16.24 -12.86 4.35
CA GLU A 145 15.91 -11.58 3.71
C GLU A 145 17.10 -10.89 3.03
N MET A 146 18.33 -11.13 3.51
CA MET A 146 19.56 -10.60 2.92
C MET A 146 19.92 -11.27 1.59
N GLN A 147 19.37 -12.44 1.27
CA GLN A 147 19.69 -13.13 0.02
C GLN A 147 18.98 -12.46 -1.16
N ARG A 148 19.73 -12.09 -2.20
CA ARG A 148 19.17 -11.46 -3.41
C ARG A 148 18.21 -12.37 -4.18
N SER A 149 18.40 -13.69 -4.07
CA SER A 149 17.51 -14.69 -4.68
C SER A 149 16.20 -14.88 -3.91
N PHE A 150 16.06 -14.31 -2.72
CA PHE A 150 14.88 -14.50 -1.87
C PHE A 150 13.76 -13.53 -2.25
N SER A 151 12.81 -14.03 -3.02
CA SER A 151 11.75 -13.24 -3.64
C SER A 151 10.66 -12.82 -2.65
N MET A 152 9.80 -11.88 -3.05
CA MET A 152 8.63 -11.50 -2.25
C MET A 152 7.66 -12.68 -2.02
N ARG A 153 7.59 -13.63 -2.96
CA ARG A 153 6.81 -14.86 -2.79
C ARG A 153 7.41 -15.74 -1.69
N ASP A 154 8.73 -15.90 -1.69
CA ASP A 154 9.42 -16.71 -0.67
C ASP A 154 9.28 -16.10 0.72
N ARG A 155 9.33 -14.76 0.81
CA ARG A 155 9.07 -14.01 2.05
C ARG A 155 7.67 -14.29 2.60
N GLY A 156 6.65 -14.21 1.75
CA GLY A 156 5.27 -14.52 2.13
C GLY A 156 5.12 -15.96 2.61
N ASN A 157 5.67 -16.93 1.86
CA ASN A 157 5.61 -18.34 2.22
C ASN A 157 6.29 -18.64 3.56
N VAL A 158 7.49 -18.10 3.79
CA VAL A 158 8.22 -18.31 5.05
C VAL A 158 7.49 -17.64 6.22
N ALA A 159 6.94 -16.43 6.04
CA ALA A 159 6.15 -15.77 7.06
C ALA A 159 4.92 -16.62 7.45
N SER A 160 4.19 -17.14 6.47
CA SER A 160 3.03 -18.00 6.70
C SER A 160 3.39 -19.31 7.42
N LEU A 161 4.49 -19.96 7.03
CA LEU A 161 4.98 -21.17 7.69
C LEU A 161 5.44 -20.91 9.14
N ILE A 162 6.17 -19.81 9.40
CA ILE A 162 6.60 -19.43 10.75
C ILE A 162 5.38 -19.13 11.62
N MET A 163 4.41 -18.36 11.11
CA MET A 163 3.18 -18.04 11.86
C MET A 163 2.35 -19.29 12.16
N THR A 164 2.30 -20.24 11.22
CA THR A 164 1.64 -21.54 11.42
C THR A 164 2.36 -22.34 12.51
N ALA A 165 3.69 -22.44 12.44
CA ALA A 165 4.50 -23.18 13.42
C ALA A 165 4.44 -22.56 14.83
N LEU A 166 4.25 -21.24 14.91
CA LEU A 166 4.14 -20.49 16.17
C LEU A 166 2.71 -20.22 16.61
N GLN A 167 1.69 -20.77 15.93
CA GLN A 167 0.28 -20.51 16.25
C GLN A 167 -0.08 -20.87 17.70
N GLY A 168 0.54 -21.90 18.28
CA GLY A 168 0.34 -22.28 19.68
C GLY A 168 1.04 -21.36 20.70
N ARG A 169 1.85 -20.40 20.25
CA ARG A 169 2.63 -19.46 21.09
C ARG A 169 2.61 -18.03 20.53
N LEU A 170 1.40 -17.48 20.38
CA LEU A 170 1.21 -16.15 19.82
C LEU A 170 1.89 -15.04 20.63
N GLU A 171 2.04 -15.19 21.95
CA GLU A 171 2.79 -14.23 22.78
C GLU A 171 4.24 -14.10 22.34
N TYR A 172 4.92 -15.24 22.15
CA TYR A 172 6.29 -15.29 21.64
C TYR A 172 6.37 -14.77 20.19
N ALA A 173 5.44 -15.19 19.33
CA ALA A 173 5.39 -14.70 17.94
C ALA A 173 5.24 -13.17 17.87
N THR A 174 4.40 -12.60 18.74
CA THR A 174 4.17 -11.17 18.83
C THR A 174 5.41 -10.42 19.30
N ASP A 175 6.13 -10.95 20.28
CA ASP A 175 7.40 -10.35 20.75
C ASP A 175 8.47 -10.35 19.64
N VAL A 176 8.58 -11.45 18.89
CA VAL A 176 9.46 -11.53 17.72
C VAL A 176 9.04 -10.53 16.65
N LEU A 177 7.74 -10.44 16.33
CA LEU A 177 7.20 -9.49 15.36
C LEU A 177 7.50 -8.04 15.74
N LYS A 178 7.33 -7.67 17.01
CA LYS A 178 7.67 -6.33 17.52
C LYS A 178 9.15 -6.01 17.31
N HIS A 179 10.04 -6.96 17.57
CA HIS A 179 11.47 -6.77 17.33
C HIS A 179 11.78 -6.60 15.84
N LEU A 180 11.22 -7.44 14.98
CA LEU A 180 11.41 -7.33 13.52
C LEU A 180 10.89 -5.99 12.98
N LEU A 181 9.74 -5.51 13.47
CA LEU A 181 9.19 -4.21 13.10
C LEU A 181 10.06 -3.05 13.58
N SER A 182 10.59 -3.13 14.81
CA SER A 182 11.54 -2.13 15.33
C SER A 182 12.78 -2.07 14.44
N ASP A 183 13.40 -3.21 14.15
CA ASP A 183 14.57 -3.28 13.26
C ASP A 183 14.28 -2.72 11.86
N LEU A 184 13.07 -2.94 11.35
CA LEU A 184 12.64 -2.43 10.05
C LEU A 184 12.52 -0.91 10.06
N ILE A 185 11.94 -0.36 11.13
CA ILE A 185 11.83 1.08 11.34
C ILE A 185 13.23 1.69 11.41
N ASP A 186 14.10 1.16 12.26
CA ASP A 186 15.45 1.68 12.49
C ASP A 186 16.26 1.67 11.19
N ARG A 187 16.25 0.55 10.45
CA ARG A 187 16.92 0.47 9.13
C ARG A 187 16.36 1.44 8.10
N ASN A 188 15.05 1.69 8.13
CA ASN A 188 14.41 2.64 7.21
C ASN A 188 14.82 4.09 7.52
N LEU A 189 14.88 4.44 8.81
CA LEU A 189 15.34 5.74 9.29
C LEU A 189 16.82 5.97 8.97
N GLU A 190 17.68 4.95 9.18
CA GLU A 190 19.11 4.99 8.81
C GLU A 190 19.31 5.21 7.31
N SER A 191 18.47 4.57 6.49
CA SER A 191 18.50 4.71 5.04
C SER A 191 17.98 6.07 4.54
N LYS A 192 17.58 6.97 5.45
CA LYS A 192 16.95 8.28 5.17
C LYS A 192 15.73 8.17 4.25
N ASN A 193 15.04 7.04 4.29
CA ASN A 193 13.83 6.84 3.51
C ASN A 193 12.69 7.69 4.06
N HIS A 194 11.77 8.08 3.18
CA HIS A 194 10.65 8.92 3.57
C HIS A 194 9.73 8.15 4.54
N PRO A 195 9.46 8.64 5.77
CA PRO A 195 8.72 7.88 6.79
C PRO A 195 7.33 7.42 6.35
N LYS A 196 6.64 8.21 5.52
CA LYS A 196 5.32 7.84 4.95
C LYS A 196 5.36 6.67 3.95
N LEU A 197 6.54 6.18 3.58
CA LEU A 197 6.69 5.01 2.69
C LEU A 197 6.97 3.72 3.46
N LEU A 198 7.19 3.79 4.78
CA LEU A 198 7.36 2.62 5.62
C LEU A 198 6.11 1.73 5.57
N LEU A 199 6.29 0.40 5.46
CA LEU A 199 5.22 -0.61 5.38
C LEU A 199 4.27 -0.50 4.16
N ARG A 200 4.56 0.36 3.18
CA ARG A 200 3.71 0.52 1.99
C ARG A 200 3.97 -0.54 0.90
N ARG A 201 5.12 -1.22 0.95
CA ARG A 201 5.60 -2.14 -0.08
C ARG A 201 6.23 -3.37 0.55
#